data_AF-A0A3N4I2G5-F1
#
_entry.id   AF-A0A3N4I2G5-F1
#
_cell.length_a   1.000
_cell.length_b   1.000
_cell.length_c   1.000
_cell.angle_alpha   90.00
_cell.angle_beta   90.00
_cell.angle_gamma   90.00
#
_symmetry.space_group_name_H-M   'P 1'
#
loop_
_entity.id
_entity.type
_entity.pdbx_description
1 polymer ?
#
loop_
_entity_poly.entity_id
_entity_poly.type
_entity_poly.pdbx_seq_one_letter_code
_entity_poly.pdbx_strand_id
1 'polypeptide(L)' 'PSYSPDLNPIENVWRIMKQRIKARLRFPGTLEEMKEAVKEEWDKLTPEDWNKHIDNMPERLKSVKERKGLATEY' A
#
# COMPACT_ATOMS: atom_id res chain seq x y z
N PRO A 1 -3.07 -13.26 -11.03
CA PRO A 1 -4.37 -13.31 -11.74
C PRO A 1 -4.92 -11.89 -11.94
N SER A 2 -5.72 -11.68 -12.98
CA SER A 2 -6.29 -10.37 -13.39
C SER A 2 -7.24 -9.73 -12.36
N TYR A 3 -7.47 -10.38 -11.22
CA TYR A 3 -8.38 -10.01 -10.15
C TYR A 3 -7.73 -10.01 -8.75
N SER A 4 -6.41 -9.83 -8.67
CA SER A 4 -5.70 -9.71 -7.38
C SER A 4 -5.09 -8.31 -7.27
N PRO A 5 -5.87 -7.26 -6.95
CA PRO A 5 -5.34 -5.93 -6.59
C PRO A 5 -4.29 -6.02 -5.47
N ASP A 6 -4.45 -7.03 -4.63
CA ASP A 6 -3.55 -7.57 -3.61
C ASP A 6 -2.08 -7.75 -4.07
N LEU A 7 -1.86 -7.99 -5.37
CA LEU A 7 -0.55 -8.21 -5.97
C LEU A 7 0.07 -6.96 -6.58
N ASN A 8 -0.63 -5.82 -6.57
CA ASN A 8 -0.06 -4.59 -7.10
C ASN A 8 0.66 -3.84 -5.97
N PRO A 9 2.00 -3.82 -5.92
CA PRO A 9 2.76 -3.18 -4.85
C PRO A 9 2.41 -1.68 -4.72
N ILE A 10 1.95 -1.04 -5.79
CA ILE A 10 1.52 0.36 -5.75
C ILE A 10 0.25 0.59 -4.92
N GLU A 11 -0.68 -0.38 -4.86
CA GLU A 11 -1.88 -0.24 -4.04
C GLU A 11 -1.56 -0.31 -2.55
N ASN A 12 -0.56 -1.10 -2.18
CA ASN A 12 -0.03 -1.12 -0.82
C ASN A 12 0.58 0.23 -0.43
N VAL A 13 1.36 0.83 -1.34
CA VAL A 13 1.92 2.18 -1.13
C VAL A 13 0.79 3.21 -0.96
N TRP A 14 -0.23 3.19 -1.83
CA TRP A 14 -1.39 4.07 -1.70
C TRP A 14 -2.14 3.88 -0.38
N ARG A 15 -2.26 2.64 0.10
CA ARG A 15 -2.88 2.35 1.40
C ARG A 15 -2.08 2.96 2.55
N ILE A 16 -0.75 2.82 2.56
CA ILE A 16 0.13 3.43 3.58
C ILE A 16 -0.03 4.95 3.57
N MET A 17 0.05 5.58 2.39
CA MET A 17 -0.11 7.04 2.28
C MET A 17 -1.47 7.52 2.79
N LYS A 18 -2.56 6.84 2.41
CA LYS A 18 -3.92 7.16 2.89
C LYS A 18 -4.01 7.06 4.42
N GLN A 19 -3.38 6.04 5.02
CA GLN A 19 -3.34 5.89 6.47
C GLN A 19 -2.52 7.00 7.14
N ARG A 20 -1.34 7.33 6.63
CA ARG A 20 -0.49 8.39 7.19
C ARG A 20 -1.15 9.77 7.09
N ILE A 21 -1.78 10.11 5.96
CA ILE A 21 -2.52 11.37 5.79
C ILE A 21 -3.69 11.45 6.77
N LYS A 22 -4.44 10.35 6.97
CA LYS A 22 -5.52 10.30 7.98
C LYS A 22 -5.02 10.42 9.42
N ALA A 23 -3.81 9.95 9.70
CA ALA A 23 -3.19 10.01 11.03
C ALA A 23 -2.51 11.35 11.34
N ARG A 24 -2.44 12.27 10.36
CA ARG A 24 -1.89 13.61 10.60
C ARG A 24 -2.71 14.35 11.65
N LEU A 25 -2.01 15.10 12.51
CA LEU A 25 -2.62 15.93 13.56
C LEU A 25 -3.63 16.94 12.99
N ARG A 26 -3.31 17.50 11.81
CA ARG A 26 -4.21 18.35 11.04
C ARG A 26 -4.52 17.66 9.72
N PHE A 27 -5.79 17.32 9.53
CA PHE A 27 -6.26 16.82 8.24
C PHE A 27 -6.28 17.97 7.24
N PRO A 28 -5.75 17.79 6.01
CA PRO A 28 -5.79 18.83 4.98
C PRO A 28 -7.24 19.16 4.61
N GLY A 29 -7.65 20.42 4.77
CA GLY A 29 -9.02 20.87 4.51
C GLY A 29 -9.22 21.40 3.10
N THR A 30 -8.13 21.78 2.43
CA THR A 30 -8.13 22.30 1.06
C THR A 30 -7.41 21.35 0.10
N LEU A 31 -7.70 21.49 -1.20
CA LEU A 31 -7.03 20.70 -2.24
C LEU A 31 -5.50 20.94 -2.26
N GLU A 32 -5.06 22.16 -1.97
CA GLU A 32 -3.64 22.52 -1.93
C GLU A 32 -2.93 21.86 -0.74
N GLU A 33 -3.50 21.96 0.47
CA GLU A 33 -2.98 21.26 1.65
C GLU A 33 -2.95 19.74 1.42
N MET A 34 -3.93 19.20 0.69
CA MET A 34 -3.96 17.76 0.40
C MET A 34 -2.86 17.35 -0.57
N LYS A 35 -2.59 18.16 -1.61
CA LYS A 35 -1.46 17.93 -2.53
C LYS A 35 -0.12 17.99 -1.81
N GLU A 36 0.06 18.97 -0.93
CA GLU A 36 1.27 19.12 -0.13
C GLU A 36 1.43 17.93 0.82
N ALA A 37 0.37 17.54 1.52
CA ALA A 37 0.39 16.39 2.41
C ALA A 37 0.74 15.08 1.71
N VAL A 38 0.21 14.86 0.50
CA VAL A 38 0.55 13.70 -0.33
C VAL A 38 2.03 13.72 -0.70
N LYS A 39 2.55 14.88 -1.13
CA LYS A 39 3.96 15.03 -1.51
C LYS A 39 4.90 14.80 -0.34
N GLU A 40 4.61 15.40 0.81
CA GLU A 40 5.39 15.19 2.03
C GLU A 40 5.37 13.74 2.51
N GLU A 41 4.19 13.09 2.50
CA GLU A 41 4.13 11.67 2.88
C GLU A 41 4.85 10.78 1.87
N TRP A 42 4.82 11.13 0.59
CA TRP A 42 5.58 10.43 -0.45
C TRP A 42 7.09 10.51 -0.21
N ASP A 43 7.62 11.71 0.07
CA ASP A 43 9.04 11.92 0.38
C ASP A 43 9.49 11.19 1.66
N LYS A 44 8.58 10.99 2.61
CA LYS A 44 8.85 10.23 3.85
C LYS A 44 8.76 8.72 3.68
N LEU A 45 8.33 8.21 2.52
CA LEU A 45 8.32 6.77 2.30
C LEU A 45 9.75 6.30 2.08
N THR A 46 10.14 5.28 2.85
CA THR A 46 11.44 4.63 2.68
C THR A 46 11.27 3.31 1.93
N PRO A 47 12.33 2.78 1.28
CA PRO A 47 12.28 1.46 0.67
C PRO A 47 11.80 0.36 1.60
N GLU A 48 12.08 0.48 2.89
CA GLU A 48 11.62 -0.45 3.93
C GLU A 48 10.09 -0.49 4.06
N ASP A 49 9.40 0.63 3.81
CA ASP A 49 7.95 0.72 3.90
C ASP A 49 7.21 -0.12 2.86
N TRP A 50 7.79 -0.29 1.66
CA TRP A 50 7.20 -1.14 0.62
C TRP A 50 7.92 -2.48 0.45
N ASN A 51 9.20 -2.59 0.83
CA ASN A 51 9.93 -3.87 0.82
C ASN A 51 9.26 -4.90 1.72
N LYS A 52 8.73 -4.52 2.89
CA LYS A 52 7.93 -5.42 3.72
C LYS A 52 6.72 -6.03 3.00
N HIS A 53 6.19 -5.36 1.98
CA HIS A 53 5.09 -5.87 1.16
C HIS A 53 5.58 -6.68 -0.03
N ILE A 54 6.77 -6.39 -0.55
CA ILE A 54 7.42 -7.13 -1.65
C ILE A 54 8.06 -8.43 -1.14
N ASP A 55 8.72 -8.43 0.01
CA ASP A 55 9.36 -9.61 0.61
C ASP A 55 8.35 -10.70 0.99
N ASN A 56 7.09 -10.31 1.25
CA ASN A 56 5.98 -11.24 1.46
C ASN A 56 5.34 -11.76 0.15
N MET A 57 5.73 -11.24 -1.03
CA MET A 57 5.19 -11.69 -2.31
C MET A 57 5.51 -13.16 -2.66
N PRO A 58 6.71 -13.70 -2.40
CA PRO A 58 7.00 -15.12 -2.62
C PRO A 58 6.08 -16.03 -1.79
N GLU A 59 5.81 -15.66 -0.54
CA GLU A 59 4.92 -16.41 0.36
C GLU A 59 3.44 -16.28 -0.04
N ARG A 60 3.01 -15.09 -0.50
CA ARG A 60 1.67 -14.89 -1.07
C ARG A 60 1.48 -15.68 -2.37
N LEU A 61 2.47 -15.68 -3.26
CA LEU A 61 2.44 -16.48 -4.49
C LEU A 61 2.38 -17.98 -4.19
N LYS A 62 3.11 -18.44 -3.17
CA LYS A 62 3.02 -19.82 -2.68
C LYS A 62 1.62 -20.14 -2.14
N SER A 63 1.05 -19.26 -1.32
CA SER A 63 -0.31 -19.42 -0.78
C SER A 63 -1.39 -19.45 -1.87
N VAL A 64 -1.28 -18.60 -2.89
CA VAL A 64 -2.20 -18.60 -4.05
C VAL A 64 -2.10 -19.89 -4.85
N LYS A 65 -0.87 -20.43 -5.01
CA LYS A 65 -0.63 -21.70 -5.71
C LYS A 65 -1.19 -22.88 -4.93
N GLU A 66 -1.04 -22.89 -3.61
CA GLU A 66 -1.61 -23.93 -2.73
C GLU A 66 -3.14 -23.88 -2.66
N ARG A 67 -3.74 -22.70 -2.74
CA ARG A 67 -5.21 -22.49 -2.74
C ARG A 67 -5.87 -22.65 -4.11
N LYS A 68 -5.16 -23.12 -5.14
CA LYS A 68 -5.66 -23.27 -6.53
C LYS A 68 -6.40 -22.02 -7.06
N GLY A 69 -5.95 -20.83 -6.67
CA GLY A 69 -6.53 -19.56 -7.13
C GLY A 69 -7.76 -19.05 -6.36
N LEU A 70 -8.15 -19.67 -5.25
CA LEU A 70 -9.17 -19.12 -4.34
C LEU A 70 -8.61 -18.00 -3.45
N ALA A 71 -9.46 -17.05 -3.08
CA ALA A 71 -9.10 -15.83 -2.34
C ALA A 71 -8.22 -16.11 -1.11
N THR A 72 -7.15 -15.34 -0.97
CA THR A 72 -6.25 -15.33 0.19
C THR A 72 -6.64 -14.21 1.15
N GLU A 73 -6.39 -14.34 2.45
CA GLU A 73 -6.78 -13.38 3.51
C GLU A 73 -5.96 -12.08 3.54
N TYR A 74 -5.26 -11.75 2.44
CA TYR A 74 -4.31 -10.65 2.36
C TYR A 74 -4.77 -9.56 1.41
#